data_AF-A0A1C4J6J4-F1
#
_entry.id   AF-A0A1C4J6J4-F1
#
_cell.length_a   1.000
_cell.length_b   1.000
_cell.length_c   1.000
_cell.angle_alpha   90.00
_cell.angle_beta   90.00
_cell.angle_gamma   90.00
#
_symmetry.space_group_name_H-M   'P 1'
#
loop_
_entity.id
_entity.type
_entity.pdbx_description
1 polymer ?
#
loop_
_entity_poly.entity_id
_entity_poly.type
_entity_poly.pdbx_seq_one_letter_code
_entity_poly.pdbx_strand_id
1 'polypeptide(L)'
;MQRDGRPVGWQTGPVVWGTPGTNGQHAYYQLIHQGTKLIPADFIGFARPVGELSDGLKAQHDLLMANFFAQTQALAFGKTPDEVRAEGVPEELVAHKTFKGDHPTTTILARELTPSVLGQLIALYEHKVFVQGAVWHINSFDQWGVELGKVLAKRVEPALTDGVDVPGLDPSTRALVAAYRDLKEVN
;
A
#
# COMPACT_ATOMS: atom_id res chain seq x y z
N MET A 1 2.70 -18.99 11.39
CA MET A 1 3.03 -20.41 11.59
C MET A 1 3.51 -20.98 10.27
N GLN A 2 4.47 -21.90 10.30
CA GLN A 2 4.88 -22.70 9.16
C GLN A 2 3.82 -23.77 8.86
N ARG A 3 3.93 -24.42 7.70
CA ARG A 3 3.01 -25.49 7.27
C ARG A 3 2.95 -26.69 8.22
N ASP A 4 4.02 -26.95 8.96
CA ASP A 4 4.09 -28.01 9.97
C ASP A 4 3.62 -27.57 11.37
N GLY A 5 3.08 -26.36 11.49
CA GLY A 5 2.56 -25.81 12.75
C GLY A 5 3.62 -25.13 13.63
N ARG A 6 4.91 -25.14 13.26
CA ARG A 6 5.94 -24.45 14.04
C ARG A 6 5.85 -22.92 13.86
N PRO A 7 6.23 -22.11 14.86
CA PRO A 7 6.39 -20.67 14.67
C PRO A 7 7.43 -20.33 13.59
N VAL A 8 7.25 -19.18 12.93
CA VAL A 8 8.26 -18.62 12.01
C VAL A 8 9.27 -17.79 12.82
N GLY A 9 10.56 -17.84 12.44
CA GLY A 9 11.63 -17.02 13.04
C GLY A 9 12.02 -15.80 12.22
N TRP A 10 11.26 -15.48 11.17
CA TRP A 10 11.52 -14.42 10.19
C TRP A 10 10.24 -13.65 9.86
N GLN A 11 10.40 -12.53 9.15
CA GLN A 11 9.27 -11.75 8.62
C GLN A 11 8.63 -12.46 7.44
N THR A 12 7.30 -12.41 7.36
CA THR A 12 6.49 -13.01 6.27
C THR A 12 5.87 -11.91 5.40
N GLY A 13 4.59 -12.03 5.01
CA GLY A 13 3.91 -11.09 4.13
C GLY A 13 4.03 -9.63 4.60
N PRO A 14 4.39 -8.69 3.70
CA PRO A 14 4.48 -7.27 4.03
C PRO A 14 3.09 -6.63 4.07
N VAL A 15 3.00 -5.43 4.68
CA VAL A 15 1.86 -4.54 4.45
C VAL A 15 1.94 -3.99 3.02
N VAL A 16 0.93 -4.26 2.21
CA VAL A 16 0.82 -3.77 0.83
C VAL A 16 -0.10 -2.56 0.80
N TRP A 17 0.34 -1.47 0.17
CA TRP A 17 -0.39 -0.22 0.07
C TRP A 17 0.05 0.56 -1.18
N GLY A 18 -0.77 1.52 -1.63
CA GLY A 18 -0.47 2.38 -2.77
C GLY A 18 -1.71 3.04 -3.37
N THR A 19 -1.49 3.94 -4.33
CA THR A 19 -2.53 4.63 -5.11
C THR A 19 -2.04 4.83 -6.55
N PRO A 20 -2.95 5.05 -7.53
CA PRO A 20 -2.54 5.43 -8.89
C PRO A 20 -1.66 6.69 -8.90
N GLY A 21 -0.72 6.73 -9.86
CA GLY A 21 0.02 7.94 -10.19
C GLY A 21 -0.84 8.88 -11.06
N THR A 22 -0.64 10.20 -11.00
CA THR A 22 0.35 10.93 -10.19
C THR A 22 -0.13 11.26 -8.77
N ASN A 23 -1.36 10.89 -8.40
CA ASN A 23 -1.99 11.26 -7.12
C ASN A 23 -1.12 10.91 -5.90
N GLY A 24 -0.48 9.74 -5.89
CA GLY A 24 0.42 9.33 -4.79
C GLY A 24 1.62 10.26 -4.59
N GLN A 25 2.08 10.91 -5.68
CA GLN A 25 3.20 11.85 -5.64
C GLN A 25 2.87 13.08 -4.78
N HIS A 26 1.61 13.45 -4.71
CA HIS A 26 1.10 14.59 -3.94
C HIS A 26 0.54 14.20 -2.56
N ALA A 27 0.70 12.93 -2.15
CA ALA A 27 0.18 12.43 -0.88
C ALA A 27 1.29 11.94 0.05
N TYR A 28 2.09 10.97 -0.39
CA TYR A 28 3.01 10.25 0.48
C TYR A 28 4.42 10.03 -0.09
N TYR A 29 4.70 10.47 -1.32
CA TYR A 29 6.04 10.35 -1.91
C TYR A 29 7.11 11.14 -1.16
N GLN A 30 6.72 12.20 -0.43
CA GLN A 30 7.61 12.88 0.53
C GLN A 30 8.24 11.88 1.52
N LEU A 31 7.42 10.98 2.07
CA LEU A 31 7.88 9.96 3.01
C LEU A 31 8.73 8.89 2.31
N ILE A 32 8.39 8.51 1.07
CA ILE A 32 9.17 7.52 0.32
C ILE A 32 10.57 8.06 -0.01
N HIS A 33 10.69 9.33 -0.37
CA HIS A 33 11.96 9.94 -0.80
C HIS A 33 12.88 10.36 0.35
N GLN A 34 12.32 10.96 1.41
CA GLN A 34 13.10 11.59 2.48
C GLN A 34 12.74 11.07 3.89
N GLY A 35 11.85 10.08 3.98
CA GLY A 35 11.55 9.42 5.24
C GLY A 35 12.68 8.51 5.71
N THR A 36 12.47 7.87 6.86
CA THR A 36 13.46 6.99 7.50
C THR A 36 13.21 5.51 7.24
N LYS A 37 12.22 5.17 6.40
CA LYS A 37 11.82 3.80 6.09
C LYS A 37 12.19 3.48 4.65
N LEU A 38 12.90 2.36 4.46
CA LEU A 38 13.09 1.79 3.14
C LEU A 38 11.77 1.17 2.69
N ILE A 39 11.19 1.70 1.62
CA ILE A 39 9.93 1.23 1.05
C ILE A 39 10.18 0.86 -0.41
N PRO A 40 10.38 -0.43 -0.73
CA PRO A 40 10.44 -0.89 -2.11
C PRO A 40 9.11 -0.63 -2.81
N ALA A 41 9.15 -0.20 -4.07
CA ALA A 41 7.95 0.12 -4.83
C ALA A 41 7.93 -0.55 -6.20
N ASP A 42 6.78 -1.11 -6.58
CA ASP A 42 6.52 -1.57 -7.94
C ASP A 42 5.79 -0.45 -8.71
N PHE A 43 6.39 0.00 -9.81
CA PHE A 43 5.83 0.99 -10.73
C PHE A 43 5.27 0.28 -11.96
N ILE A 44 3.95 0.36 -12.16
CA ILE A 44 3.25 -0.27 -13.28
C ILE A 44 2.77 0.82 -14.25
N GLY A 45 3.20 0.75 -15.51
CA GLY A 45 2.88 1.74 -16.54
C GLY A 45 2.47 1.11 -17.86
N PHE A 46 1.79 1.90 -18.70
CA PHE A 46 1.35 1.49 -20.04
C PHE A 46 1.81 2.51 -21.07
N ALA A 47 2.37 2.05 -22.18
CA ALA A 47 2.90 2.94 -23.23
C ALA A 47 1.80 3.71 -23.98
N ARG A 48 0.60 3.13 -24.10
CA ARG A 48 -0.54 3.75 -24.77
C ARG A 48 -1.63 4.13 -23.77
N PRO A 49 -2.28 5.30 -23.96
CA PRO A 49 -3.48 5.63 -23.22
C PRO A 49 -4.64 4.70 -23.61
N VAL A 50 -5.65 4.63 -22.76
CA VAL A 50 -6.90 3.91 -23.07
C VAL A 50 -7.56 4.52 -24.31
N GLY A 51 -8.00 3.68 -25.25
CA GLY A 51 -8.51 4.11 -26.55
C GLY A 51 -9.71 5.07 -26.50
N GLU A 52 -10.55 4.96 -25.46
CA GLU A 52 -11.79 5.72 -25.26
C GLU A 52 -11.56 7.17 -24.78
N LEU A 53 -10.33 7.53 -24.43
CA LEU A 53 -9.99 8.90 -24.01
C LEU A 53 -10.10 9.90 -25.17
N SER A 54 -10.53 11.12 -24.86
CA SER A 54 -10.49 12.24 -25.81
C SER A 54 -9.05 12.59 -26.20
N ASP A 55 -8.85 13.20 -27.37
CA ASP A 55 -7.50 13.53 -27.86
C ASP A 55 -6.74 14.46 -26.89
N GLY A 56 -7.44 15.39 -26.25
CA GLY A 56 -6.86 16.26 -25.22
C GLY A 56 -6.35 15.50 -24.00
N LEU A 57 -7.01 14.39 -23.61
CA LEU A 57 -6.55 13.52 -22.52
C LEU A 57 -5.44 12.58 -22.97
N LYS A 58 -5.48 12.08 -24.21
CA LYS A 58 -4.40 11.26 -24.79
C LYS A 58 -3.08 12.03 -24.84
N ALA A 59 -3.12 13.33 -25.13
CA ALA A 59 -1.94 14.20 -25.10
C ALA A 59 -1.29 14.31 -23.70
N GLN A 60 -2.03 14.06 -22.61
CA GLN A 60 -1.49 14.06 -21.25
C GLN A 60 -0.76 12.76 -20.90
N HIS A 61 -0.88 11.70 -21.72
CA HIS A 61 -0.29 10.40 -21.44
C HIS A 61 1.24 10.46 -21.38
N ASP A 62 1.86 11.24 -22.26
CA ASP A 62 3.31 11.42 -22.23
C ASP A 62 3.76 12.20 -20.99
N LEU A 63 2.94 13.12 -20.47
CA LEU A 63 3.22 13.80 -19.20
C LEU A 63 3.09 12.85 -18.00
N LEU A 64 2.09 11.96 -18.02
CA LEU A 64 1.96 10.88 -17.03
C LEU A 64 3.21 9.99 -17.06
N MET A 65 3.64 9.56 -18.24
CA MET A 65 4.80 8.68 -18.39
C MET A 65 6.11 9.38 -18.06
N ALA A 66 6.24 10.69 -18.35
CA ALA A 66 7.39 11.48 -17.89
C ALA A 66 7.51 11.46 -16.36
N ASN A 67 6.40 11.65 -15.64
CA ASN A 67 6.38 11.54 -14.19
C ASN A 67 6.68 10.10 -13.72
N PHE A 68 6.17 9.09 -14.41
CA PHE A 68 6.45 7.68 -14.10
C PHE A 68 7.95 7.36 -14.14
N PHE A 69 8.64 7.74 -15.21
CA PHE A 69 10.09 7.49 -15.35
C PHE A 69 10.93 8.39 -14.44
N ALA A 70 10.55 9.65 -14.27
CA ALA A 70 11.28 10.58 -13.40
C ALA A 70 11.27 10.12 -11.94
N GLN A 71 10.16 9.55 -11.46
CA GLN A 71 10.07 9.09 -10.07
C GLN A 71 10.97 7.89 -9.78
N THR A 72 11.03 6.90 -10.66
CA THR A 72 11.92 5.74 -10.46
C THR A 72 13.39 6.16 -10.52
N GLN A 73 13.74 7.09 -11.41
CA GLN A 73 15.08 7.68 -11.46
C GLN A 73 15.41 8.45 -10.17
N ALA A 74 14.51 9.32 -9.71
CA ALA A 74 14.73 10.12 -8.50
C ALA A 74 14.90 9.24 -7.25
N LEU A 75 14.12 8.16 -7.14
CA LEU A 75 14.25 7.20 -6.04
C LEU A 75 15.58 6.45 -6.05
N ALA A 76 16.07 6.09 -7.24
CA ALA A 76 17.35 5.39 -7.38
C ALA A 76 18.55 6.30 -7.10
N PHE A 77 18.58 7.50 -7.69
CA PHE A 77 19.80 8.33 -7.69
C PHE A 77 19.78 9.48 -6.70
N GLY A 78 18.60 9.93 -6.27
CA GLY A 78 18.48 11.08 -5.39
C GLY A 78 19.06 12.36 -6.00
N LYS A 79 19.59 13.21 -5.13
CA LYS A 79 20.25 14.48 -5.46
C LYS A 79 21.17 14.84 -4.31
N THR A 80 22.46 14.94 -4.58
CA THR A 80 23.53 15.20 -3.61
C THR A 80 23.52 16.66 -3.12
N PRO A 81 24.14 16.95 -1.95
CA PRO A 81 24.29 18.33 -1.47
C PRO A 81 24.99 19.26 -2.46
N ASP A 82 25.98 18.77 -3.20
CA ASP A 82 26.73 19.59 -4.16
C ASP A 82 25.89 19.93 -5.40
N GLU A 83 25.07 18.99 -5.89
CA GLU A 83 24.09 19.27 -6.94
C GLU A 83 23.05 20.30 -6.48
N VAL A 84 22.58 20.19 -5.23
CA VAL A 84 21.66 21.17 -4.64
C VAL A 84 22.31 22.56 -4.53
N ARG A 85 23.58 22.66 -4.11
CA ARG A 85 24.33 23.93 -4.09
C ARG A 85 24.52 24.51 -5.48
N ALA A 86 24.81 23.67 -6.48
CA ALA A 86 24.98 24.10 -7.86
C ALA A 86 23.69 24.69 -8.47
N GLU A 87 22.51 24.33 -7.94
CA GLU A 87 21.22 24.95 -8.28
C GLU A 87 21.01 26.34 -7.65
N GLY A 88 21.99 26.85 -6.90
CA GLY A 88 21.91 28.15 -6.24
C GLY A 88 21.02 28.17 -4.99
N VAL A 89 20.80 27.00 -4.37
CA VAL A 89 20.02 26.89 -3.14
C VAL A 89 20.82 27.48 -1.97
N PRO A 90 20.21 28.32 -1.11
CA PRO A 90 20.85 28.82 0.10
C PRO A 90 21.37 27.68 0.99
N GLU A 91 22.56 27.85 1.58
CA GLU A 91 23.26 26.77 2.30
C GLU A 91 22.41 26.16 3.43
N GLU A 92 21.62 26.98 4.12
CA GLU A 92 20.70 26.55 5.18
C GLU A 92 19.58 25.62 4.69
N LEU A 93 19.30 25.59 3.38
CA LEU A 93 18.28 24.73 2.76
C LEU A 93 18.88 23.49 2.08
N VAL A 94 20.20 23.40 1.94
CA VAL A 94 20.86 22.31 1.19
C VAL A 94 20.50 20.94 1.76
N ALA A 95 20.58 20.78 3.08
CA ALA A 95 20.24 19.52 3.73
C ALA A 95 18.77 19.12 3.52
N HIS A 96 17.86 20.10 3.51
CA HIS A 96 16.42 19.86 3.32
C HIS A 96 16.05 19.49 1.88
N LYS A 97 16.84 19.94 0.90
CA LYS A 97 16.64 19.64 -0.53
C LYS A 97 17.52 18.52 -1.07
N THR A 98 18.33 17.90 -0.22
CA THR A 98 19.13 16.72 -0.55
C THR A 98 18.23 15.48 -0.55
N PHE A 99 18.39 14.62 -1.54
CA PHE A 99 17.70 13.34 -1.66
C PHE A 99 18.73 12.22 -1.64
N LYS A 100 18.59 11.27 -0.72
CA LYS A 100 19.59 10.21 -0.53
C LYS A 100 19.72 9.28 -1.75
N GLY A 101 18.62 9.08 -2.48
CA GLY A 101 18.56 7.99 -3.47
C GLY A 101 18.62 6.62 -2.79
N ASP A 102 19.00 5.58 -3.54
CA ASP A 102 19.11 4.20 -3.05
C ASP A 102 17.78 3.62 -2.50
N HIS A 103 16.67 4.02 -3.11
CA HIS A 103 15.34 3.43 -2.85
C HIS A 103 14.98 2.50 -4.01
N PRO A 104 14.86 1.18 -3.78
CA PRO A 104 14.70 0.20 -4.85
C PRO A 104 13.29 0.26 -5.44
N THR A 105 13.22 0.26 -6.76
CA THR A 105 11.96 0.16 -7.52
C THR A 105 12.01 -0.92 -8.57
N THR A 106 10.89 -1.62 -8.80
CA THR A 106 10.70 -2.48 -9.97
C THR A 106 9.80 -1.75 -10.97
N THR A 107 10.19 -1.67 -12.24
CA THR A 107 9.33 -1.12 -13.29
C THR A 107 8.74 -2.25 -14.15
N ILE A 108 7.41 -2.28 -14.21
CA ILE A 108 6.65 -3.15 -15.12
C ILE A 108 5.98 -2.26 -16.16
N LEU A 109 6.39 -2.40 -17.42
CA LEU A 109 5.87 -1.61 -18.53
C LEU A 109 5.22 -2.52 -19.57
N ALA A 110 3.98 -2.24 -19.92
CA ALA A 110 3.25 -2.94 -20.98
C ALA A 110 2.82 -1.98 -22.10
N ARG A 111 2.44 -2.50 -23.26
CA ARG A 111 1.99 -1.67 -24.39
C ARG A 111 0.72 -0.88 -24.05
N GLU A 112 -0.29 -1.55 -23.52
CA GLU A 112 -1.63 -1.01 -23.26
C GLU A 112 -2.32 -1.88 -22.22
N LEU A 113 -3.19 -1.29 -21.40
CA LEU A 113 -4.01 -2.05 -20.44
C LEU A 113 -5.21 -2.69 -21.16
N THR A 114 -4.97 -3.84 -21.78
CA THR A 114 -6.03 -4.69 -22.35
C THR A 114 -6.49 -5.73 -21.33
N PRO A 115 -7.65 -6.39 -21.52
CA PRO A 115 -8.09 -7.48 -20.65
C PRO A 115 -7.04 -8.60 -20.50
N SER A 116 -6.32 -8.93 -21.58
CA SER A 116 -5.24 -9.92 -21.55
C SER A 116 -4.06 -9.45 -20.69
N VAL A 117 -3.64 -8.19 -20.83
CA VAL A 117 -2.55 -7.62 -20.03
C VAL A 117 -2.93 -7.51 -18.56
N LEU A 118 -4.18 -7.11 -18.26
CA LEU A 118 -4.70 -7.11 -16.89
C LEU A 118 -4.66 -8.51 -16.28
N GLY A 119 -5.11 -9.54 -17.01
CA GLY A 119 -5.05 -10.93 -16.55
C GLY A 119 -3.60 -11.40 -16.29
N GLN A 120 -2.65 -11.04 -17.15
CA GLN A 120 -1.23 -11.33 -16.94
C GLN A 120 -0.67 -10.63 -15.70
N LEU A 121 -1.04 -9.37 -15.45
CA LEU A 121 -0.60 -8.64 -14.25
C LEU A 121 -1.16 -9.29 -12.98
N ILE A 122 -2.44 -9.67 -12.97
CA ILE A 122 -3.04 -10.38 -11.83
C ILE A 122 -2.30 -11.70 -11.58
N ALA A 123 -2.16 -12.54 -12.62
CA ALA A 123 -1.47 -13.83 -12.51
C ALA A 123 0.00 -13.69 -12.05
N LEU A 124 0.70 -12.65 -12.51
CA LEU A 124 2.05 -12.33 -12.04
C LEU A 124 2.07 -12.11 -10.52
N TYR A 125 1.15 -11.32 -9.98
CA TYR A 125 1.09 -11.04 -8.55
C TYR A 125 0.59 -12.24 -7.73
N GLU A 126 -0.35 -13.04 -8.25
CA GLU A 126 -0.75 -14.31 -7.63
C GLU A 126 0.45 -15.25 -7.46
N HIS A 127 1.25 -15.42 -8.53
CA HIS A 127 2.44 -16.26 -8.49
C HIS A 127 3.57 -15.65 -7.65
N LYS A 128 3.74 -14.32 -7.62
CA LYS A 128 4.66 -13.64 -6.69
C LYS A 128 4.32 -13.98 -5.24
N VAL A 129 3.05 -13.87 -4.85
CA VAL A 129 2.57 -14.19 -3.49
C VAL A 129 2.74 -15.67 -3.17
N PHE A 130 2.42 -16.55 -4.13
CA PHE A 130 2.65 -18.00 -3.99
C PHE A 130 4.13 -18.32 -3.73
N VAL A 131 5.03 -17.79 -4.56
CA VAL A 131 6.48 -18.03 -4.44
C VAL A 131 7.00 -17.53 -3.09
N GLN A 132 6.60 -16.32 -2.67
CA GLN A 132 6.98 -15.80 -1.35
C GLN A 132 6.53 -16.73 -0.21
N GLY A 133 5.27 -17.17 -0.23
CA GLY A 133 4.77 -18.10 0.79
C GLY A 133 5.45 -19.47 0.78
N ALA A 134 5.80 -19.98 -0.41
CA ALA A 134 6.57 -21.21 -0.56
C ALA A 134 7.97 -21.07 0.04
N VAL A 135 8.67 -19.97 -0.25
CA VAL A 135 9.99 -19.64 0.33
C VAL A 135 9.93 -19.54 1.85
N TRP A 136 8.86 -18.93 2.40
CA TRP A 136 8.68 -18.81 3.85
C TRP A 136 8.13 -20.06 4.53
N HIS A 137 7.85 -21.14 3.78
CA HIS A 137 7.26 -22.36 4.28
C HIS A 137 5.92 -22.16 5.02
N ILE A 138 5.08 -21.25 4.51
CA ILE A 138 3.72 -20.99 5.03
C ILE A 138 2.64 -21.46 4.06
N ASN A 139 1.38 -21.43 4.50
CA ASN A 139 0.23 -21.68 3.62
C ASN A 139 -0.33 -20.35 3.10
N SER A 140 -0.17 -20.08 1.81
CA SER A 140 -0.72 -18.87 1.16
C SER A 140 -2.23 -18.95 0.87
N PHE A 141 -2.88 -20.06 1.19
CA PHE A 141 -4.24 -20.38 0.75
C PHE A 141 -5.23 -20.59 1.91
N ASP A 142 -4.82 -20.36 3.16
CA ASP A 142 -5.72 -20.30 4.30
C ASP A 142 -5.79 -18.89 4.90
N GLN A 143 -6.78 -18.66 5.76
CA GLN A 143 -7.02 -17.37 6.40
C GLN A 143 -7.60 -17.51 7.80
N TRP A 144 -7.10 -18.45 8.61
CA TRP A 144 -7.64 -18.72 9.97
C TRP A 144 -7.72 -17.49 10.88
N GLY A 145 -6.86 -16.50 10.64
CA GLY A 145 -6.83 -15.24 11.40
C GLY A 145 -8.14 -14.44 11.37
N VAL A 146 -9.06 -14.69 10.43
CA VAL A 146 -10.35 -13.96 10.37
C VAL A 146 -11.42 -14.52 11.30
N GLU A 147 -11.24 -15.74 11.82
CA GLU A 147 -12.31 -16.45 12.52
C GLU A 147 -12.61 -15.86 13.89
N LEU A 148 -11.59 -15.41 14.62
CA LEU A 148 -11.78 -14.82 15.95
C LEU A 148 -12.66 -13.57 15.89
N GLY A 149 -12.44 -12.68 14.90
CA GLY A 149 -13.25 -11.48 14.72
C GLY A 149 -14.72 -11.80 14.44
N LYS A 150 -15.00 -12.81 13.61
CA LYS A 150 -16.38 -13.26 13.33
C LYS A 150 -17.08 -13.78 14.59
N VAL A 151 -16.39 -14.56 15.40
CA VAL A 151 -16.94 -15.11 16.67
C VAL A 151 -17.22 -13.99 17.66
N LEU A 152 -16.29 -13.05 17.83
CA LEU A 152 -16.46 -11.91 18.74
C LEU A 152 -17.58 -10.97 18.28
N ALA A 153 -17.70 -10.71 16.97
CA ALA A 153 -18.78 -9.89 16.42
C ALA A 153 -20.16 -10.51 16.73
N LYS A 154 -20.35 -11.81 16.45
CA LYS A 154 -21.59 -12.54 16.78
C LYS A 154 -21.93 -12.52 18.26
N ARG A 155 -20.91 -12.46 19.14
CA ARG A 155 -21.11 -12.37 20.59
C ARG A 155 -21.59 -10.98 21.01
N VAL A 156 -21.07 -9.92 20.40
CA VAL A 156 -21.43 -8.54 20.74
C VAL A 156 -22.75 -8.11 20.07
N GLU A 157 -23.09 -8.71 18.93
CA GLU A 157 -24.27 -8.36 18.12
C GLU A 157 -25.59 -8.29 18.92
N PRO A 158 -25.99 -9.29 19.73
CA PRO A 158 -27.23 -9.20 20.52
C PRO A 158 -27.24 -8.01 21.50
N ALA A 159 -26.06 -7.61 21.98
CA ALA A 159 -25.98 -6.41 22.82
C ALA A 159 -26.38 -5.16 22.01
N LEU A 160 -26.01 -5.07 20.74
CA LEU A 160 -26.29 -3.87 19.94
C LEU A 160 -27.68 -3.89 19.30
N THR A 161 -28.24 -5.07 19.01
CA THR A 161 -29.53 -5.23 18.32
C THR A 161 -30.69 -5.40 19.28
N ASP A 162 -30.52 -6.19 20.34
CA ASP A 162 -31.61 -6.66 21.20
C ASP A 162 -31.56 -6.01 22.59
N GLY A 163 -30.54 -5.18 22.87
CA GLY A 163 -30.37 -4.50 24.15
C GLY A 163 -29.99 -5.43 25.31
N VAL A 164 -29.66 -6.70 25.04
CA VAL A 164 -29.34 -7.68 26.09
C VAL A 164 -27.93 -7.52 26.65
N ASP A 165 -27.75 -7.75 27.93
CA ASP A 165 -26.41 -7.80 28.52
C ASP A 165 -25.71 -9.11 28.16
N VAL A 166 -24.52 -8.99 27.56
CA VAL A 166 -23.72 -10.14 27.13
C VAL A 166 -22.64 -10.43 28.18
N PRO A 167 -22.68 -11.61 28.85
CA PRO A 167 -21.71 -11.94 29.87
C PRO A 167 -20.31 -12.16 29.27
N GLY A 168 -19.28 -11.78 30.03
CA GLY A 168 -17.88 -12.02 29.72
C GLY A 168 -17.28 -11.17 28.60
N LEU A 169 -17.93 -10.07 28.22
CA LEU A 169 -17.25 -8.93 27.57
C LEU A 169 -16.27 -8.32 28.56
N ASP A 170 -15.12 -7.83 28.10
CA ASP A 170 -14.17 -7.10 28.94
C ASP A 170 -14.71 -5.69 29.31
N PRO A 171 -14.15 -5.01 30.34
CA PRO A 171 -14.63 -3.69 30.77
C PRO A 171 -14.62 -2.62 29.67
N SER A 172 -13.62 -2.64 28.76
CA SER A 172 -13.54 -1.65 27.68
C SER A 172 -14.67 -1.85 26.68
N THR A 173 -14.90 -3.09 26.26
CA THR A 173 -15.96 -3.41 25.28
C THR A 173 -17.34 -3.13 25.87
N ARG A 174 -17.59 -3.46 27.15
CA ARG A 174 -18.87 -3.13 27.81
C ARG A 174 -19.14 -1.62 27.85
N ALA A 175 -18.12 -0.83 28.19
CA ALA A 175 -18.26 0.63 28.23
C ALA A 175 -18.58 1.22 26.85
N LEU A 176 -17.94 0.70 25.79
CA LEU A 176 -18.21 1.13 24.41
C LEU A 176 -19.62 0.75 23.95
N VAL A 177 -20.09 -0.46 24.29
CA VAL A 177 -21.46 -0.91 23.99
C VAL A 177 -22.48 0.00 24.68
N ALA A 178 -22.29 0.30 25.96
CA ALA A 178 -23.17 1.19 26.72
C ALA A 178 -23.20 2.60 26.08
N ALA A 179 -22.03 3.19 25.85
CA ALA A 179 -21.93 4.51 25.21
C ALA A 179 -22.56 4.54 23.81
N TYR A 180 -22.39 3.50 23.00
CA TYR A 180 -23.03 3.40 21.70
C TYR A 180 -24.56 3.34 21.80
N ARG A 181 -25.10 2.54 22.74
CA ARG A 181 -26.55 2.44 22.96
C ARG A 181 -27.13 3.77 23.41
N ASP A 182 -26.50 4.44 24.38
CA ASP A 182 -26.92 5.75 24.86
C ASP A 182 -26.98 6.76 23.70
N LEU A 183 -25.95 6.83 22.86
CA LEU A 183 -25.92 7.70 21.69
C LEU A 183 -26.99 7.37 20.64
N LYS A 184 -27.42 6.11 20.55
CA LYS A 184 -28.44 5.66 19.60
C LYS A 184 -29.87 5.93 20.09
N GLU A 185 -30.09 5.95 21.40
CA GLU A 185 -31.39 6.22 22.03
C GLU A 185 -31.69 7.72 22.18
N VAL A 186 -30.66 8.59 22.19
CA VAL A 186 -30.85 10.05 22.19
C VAL A 186 -31.43 10.50 20.83
N ASN A 187 -32.76 10.57 20.78
CA ASN A 187 -33.52 11.52 19.97
C ASN A 187 -33.92 12.71 20.84
#